data_AF-A0A7Z9ZIT7-F1
#
_entry.id   AF-A0A7Z9ZIT7-F1
#
_cell.length_a   1.000
_cell.length_b   1.000
_cell.length_c   1.000
_cell.angle_alpha   90.00
_cell.angle_beta   90.00
_cell.angle_gamma   90.00
#
_symmetry.space_group_name_H-M   'P 1'
#
loop_
_entity.id
_entity.type
_entity.pdbx_description
1 polymer ?
#
loop_
_entity_poly.entity_id
_entity_poly.type
_entity_poly.pdbx_seq_one_letter_code
_entity_poly.pdbx_strand_id
1 'polypeptide(L)' 'REKIKPIPGLVPDLATLPPGCPFAPRCDVARPECREDRRIPLKEVEPGRWVRCLLY' A
#
# COMPACT_ATOMS: atom_id res chain seq x y z
N ARG A 1 -7.73 -7.84 -26.97
CA ARG A 1 -6.41 -7.52 -26.37
C ARG A 1 -6.67 -6.55 -25.22
N GLU A 2 -6.60 -6.99 -23.97
CA GLU A 2 -6.77 -6.09 -22.82
C GLU A 2 -5.55 -5.17 -22.70
N LYS A 3 -5.80 -3.88 -22.46
CA LYS A 3 -4.76 -2.89 -22.21
C LYS A 3 -4.35 -2.99 -20.74
N ILE A 4 -3.10 -3.37 -20.48
CA ILE A 4 -2.52 -3.29 -19.15
C ILE A 4 -2.51 -1.82 -18.73
N LYS A 5 -3.11 -1.51 -17.58
CA LYS A 5 -2.99 -0.19 -16.97
C LYS A 5 -1.64 -0.12 -16.26
N PRO A 6 -0.70 0.73 -16.68
CA PRO A 6 0.54 0.91 -15.95
C PRO A 6 0.23 1.55 -14.60
N ILE A 7 0.96 1.13 -13.56
CA ILE A 7 0.91 1.81 -12.27
C ILE A 7 1.54 3.20 -12.46
N PRO A 8 0.81 4.30 -12.20
CA PRO A 8 1.35 5.64 -12.37
C PRO A 8 2.41 5.94 -11.30
N GLY A 9 3.41 6.73 -11.68
CA GLY A 9 4.48 7.20 -10.79
C GLY A 9 5.80 6.42 -10.90
N LEU A 10 6.78 6.83 -10.10
CA LEU A 10 8.10 6.19 -9.98
C LEU A 10 8.12 5.29 -8.74
N VAL A 11 8.98 4.27 -8.77
CA VAL A 11 9.28 3.50 -7.56
C VAL A 11 9.96 4.46 -6.57
N PRO A 12 9.41 4.64 -5.36
CA PRO A 12 10.03 5.52 -4.37
C PRO A 12 11.37 4.93 -3.93
N ASP A 13 12.29 5.79 -3.51
CA ASP A 13 13.53 5.35 -2.88
C ASP A 13 13.18 4.59 -1.58
N LEU A 14 13.70 3.36 -1.47
CA LEU A 14 13.48 2.49 -0.32
C LEU A 14 14.15 3.02 0.95
N ALA A 15 15.16 3.89 0.81
CA ALA A 15 15.78 4.59 1.94
C ALA A 15 14.90 5.72 2.48
N THR A 16 13.94 6.23 1.69
CA THR A 16 13.10 7.38 2.05
C THR A 16 11.61 7.06 1.89
N LEU A 17 11.19 5.91 2.43
CA LEU A 17 9.77 5.55 2.39
C LEU A 17 8.94 6.56 3.19
N PRO A 18 7.77 6.97 2.67
CA PRO A 18 6.88 7.87 3.40
C PRO A 18 6.37 7.18 4.68
N PRO A 19 6.04 7.95 5.73
CA PRO A 19 5.39 7.42 6.91
C PRO A 19 4.04 6.76 6.55
N GLY A 20 3.62 5.79 7.36
CA GLY A 20 2.40 5.02 7.10
C GLY A 20 2.57 3.96 6.01
N CYS A 21 1.68 3.96 5.01
CA CYS A 21 1.65 2.98 3.92
C CYS A 21 2.50 3.43 2.72
N PRO A 22 3.56 2.69 2.34
CA PRO A 22 4.40 3.02 1.18
C PRO A 22 3.64 3.06 -0.15
N PHE A 23 2.47 2.42 -0.21
CA PHE A 23 1.64 2.35 -1.40
C PHE A 23 0.59 3.46 -1.47
N ALA A 24 0.36 4.22 -0.40
CA ALA A 24 -0.64 5.29 -0.36
C ALA A 24 -0.54 6.33 -1.51
N PRO A 25 0.66 6.70 -2.01
CA PRO A 25 0.77 7.64 -3.13
C PRO A 25 0.21 7.12 -4.47
N ARG A 26 0.08 5.80 -4.63
CA ARG A 26 -0.30 5.13 -5.87
C ARG A 26 -1.47 4.14 -5.72
N CYS A 27 -2.15 4.17 -4.58
CA CYS A 27 -3.24 3.27 -4.26
C CYS A 27 -4.58 3.97 -4.52
N ASP A 28 -5.40 3.39 -5.40
CA ASP A 28 -6.71 3.95 -5.79
C ASP A 28 -7.73 4.03 -4.64
N VAL A 29 -7.46 3.32 -3.54
CA VAL A 29 -8.33 3.25 -2.35
C VAL A 29 -7.67 3.86 -1.11
N ALA A 30 -6.60 4.64 -1.27
CA ALA A 30 -5.90 5.27 -0.16
C ALA A 30 -6.79 6.27 0.59
N ARG A 31 -6.83 6.15 1.92
CA ARG A 31 -7.51 7.08 2.83
C ARG A 31 -6.50 7.96 3.59
N PRO A 32 -6.90 9.06 4.24
CA PRO A 32 -5.98 9.88 5.05
C PRO A 32 -5.18 9.06 6.07
N GLU A 33 -5.82 8.07 6.69
CA GLU A 33 -5.23 7.21 7.72
C GLU A 33 -4.14 6.26 7.18
N CYS A 34 -4.08 6.07 5.86
CA CYS A 34 -2.98 5.35 5.21
C CYS A 34 -1.68 6.16 5.20
N ARG A 35 -1.73 7.48 5.41
CA ARG A 35 -0.58 8.39 5.38
C ARG A 35 -0.16 8.84 6.79
N GLU A 36 -0.93 8.46 7.81
CA GLU A 36 -0.55 8.68 9.21
C GLU A 36 0.72 7.90 9.54
N ASP A 37 1.59 8.48 10.37
CA ASP A 37 2.78 7.81 10.88
C ASP A 37 2.42 6.76 11.94
N ARG A 38 1.75 5.71 11.46
CA ARG A 38 1.29 4.57 12.25
C ARG A 38 1.64 3.27 11.56
N ARG A 39 2.04 2.28 12.36
CA ARG A 39 2.32 0.95 11.85
C ARG A 39 1.02 0.24 11.48
N ILE A 40 0.86 -0.10 10.20
CA ILE A 40 -0.20 -0.99 9.75
C ILE A 40 0.19 -2.43 10.12
N PRO A 41 -0.61 -3.15 10.93
CA PRO A 41 -0.28 -4.52 11.34
C PRO A 41 -0.36 -5.48 10.15
N LEU A 42 0.40 -6.56 10.23
CA LEU A 42 0.24 -7.69 9.32
C LEU A 42 -0.96 -8.51 9.82
N LYS A 43 -1.88 -8.84 8.91
CA LYS A 43 -3.07 -9.64 9.21
C LYS A 43 -3.10 -10.86 8.30
N GLU A 44 -3.43 -12.00 8.86
CA GLU A 44 -3.71 -13.22 8.09
C GLU A 44 -5.19 -13.20 7.67
N VAL A 45 -5.45 -13.23 6.37
CA VAL A 45 -6.82 -13.20 5.81
C VAL A 45 -7.34 -14.58 5.45
N GLU A 46 -6.42 -15.48 5.10
CA GLU A 46 -6.67 -16.89 4.80
C GLU A 46 -5.41 -17.66 5.25
N PRO A 47 -5.47 -18.97 5.55
CA PRO A 47 -4.31 -19.74 5.99
C PRO A 47 -3.11 -19.58 5.05
N GLY A 48 -2.01 -19.03 5.57
CA GLY A 48 -0.79 -18.77 4.81
C GLY A 48 -0.81 -17.49 3.95
N ARG A 49 -1.90 -16.73 3.96
CA ARG A 49 -2.07 -15.49 3.18
C ARG A 49 -2.15 -14.27 4.09
N TRP A 50 -1.16 -13.40 3.94
CA TRP A 50 -1.00 -12.23 4.80
C TRP A 50 -1.11 -10.93 4.01
N VAL A 51 -1.68 -9.92 4.65
CA VAL A 51 -1.86 -8.58 4.10
C VAL A 51 -1.47 -7.52 5.12
N ARG A 52 -1.00 -6.37 4.63
CA ARG A 52 -0.68 -5.18 5.43
C ARG A 52 -1.42 -3.98 4.85
N CYS A 53 -2.74 -3.98 4.97
CA CYS A 53 -3.61 -2.93 4.45
C CYS A 53 -4.74 -2.66 5.44
N LEU A 54 -5.13 -1.40 5.61
CA LEU A 54 -6.19 -0.99 6.54
C LEU A 54 -7.60 -1.45 6.15
N LEU A 55 -7.77 -1.96 4.93
CA LEU A 55 -9.05 -2.49 4.44
C LEU A 55 -9.32 -3.95 4.86
N TYR A 56 -8.33 -4.61 5.44
CA TYR A 56 -8.41 -5.96 6.00
C TYR A 56 -8.15 -5.88 7.50
#